data_AF-A0A9D7MGP1-F1
#
_entry.id   AF-A0A9D7MGP1-F1
#
_cell.length_a   1.000
_cell.length_b   1.000
_cell.length_c   1.000
_cell.angle_alpha   90.00
_cell.angle_beta   90.00
_cell.angle_gamma   90.00
#
_symmetry.space_group_name_H-M   'P 1'
#
loop_
_entity.id
_entity.type
_entity.pdbx_description
1 polymer ?
#
loop_
_entity_poly.entity_id
_entity_poly.type
_entity_poly.pdbx_seq_one_letter_code
_entity_poly.pdbx_strand_id
1 'polypeptide(L)'
;MSNNLSKEIQKECARSRVAPQTEVSLHDYSTKYQGNDLNKNSAQLLLEEGREILSVFQDKLYAHDQFNVLIVLQAMDAAGKDGVIKHIMSGLNPAGVKVASFKTPTSTELDHDYFWRHYIALPSRGEIGIFNRSHYENVLVTKVHPEYILNENLPQIQTLDDIDKKFWKQRYEQINRFEKNLYENGTIILKFFLHISRKEQKERFLERIDDKKKNWKFSAGDVKERQFWNEYQKAYEEAISATSQEHAPWFIIPSDQKWWGRLLIASIISMEFDKMNFSYPEASEEQLTQLQEAKQQLLDEEN
;
A
#
# COMPACT_ATOMS: atom_id res chain seq x y z
N MET A 1 -19.84 1.39 2.70
CA MET A 1 -19.49 2.68 3.35
C MET A 1 -19.69 3.89 2.44
N SER A 2 -19.85 3.71 1.13
CA SER A 2 -20.00 4.81 0.17
C SER A 2 -21.07 5.85 0.57
N ASN A 3 -22.15 5.41 1.25
CA ASN A 3 -23.25 6.29 1.63
C ASN A 3 -23.14 6.93 3.03
N ASN A 4 -22.16 6.55 3.88
CA ASN A 4 -22.01 7.08 5.24
C ASN A 4 -20.71 7.87 5.50
N LEU A 5 -19.76 7.87 4.56
CA LEU A 5 -18.60 8.77 4.66
C LEU A 5 -19.08 10.23 4.51
N SER A 6 -18.56 11.12 5.35
CA SER A 6 -18.86 12.54 5.19
C SER A 6 -18.41 13.02 3.80
N LYS A 7 -19.15 13.98 3.22
CA LYS A 7 -18.79 14.59 1.94
C LYS A 7 -17.35 15.10 1.90
N GLU A 8 -16.85 15.54 3.06
CA GLU A 8 -15.48 15.98 3.20
C GLU A 8 -14.47 14.84 3.02
N ILE A 9 -14.67 13.69 3.68
CA ILE A 9 -13.77 12.54 3.52
C ILE A 9 -13.78 12.05 2.08
N GLN A 10 -14.94 11.98 1.43
CA GLN A 10 -15.04 11.59 0.02
C GLN A 10 -14.26 12.54 -0.89
N LYS A 11 -14.35 13.86 -0.64
CA LYS A 11 -13.61 14.89 -1.37
C LYS A 11 -12.11 14.72 -1.18
N GLU A 12 -11.64 14.46 0.03
CA GLU A 12 -10.22 14.25 0.32
C GLU A 12 -9.71 12.93 -0.27
N CYS A 13 -10.52 11.86 -0.29
CA CYS A 13 -10.20 10.62 -0.99
C CYS A 13 -10.00 10.89 -2.48
N ALA A 14 -10.92 11.62 -3.12
CA ALA A 14 -10.80 11.99 -4.53
C ALA A 14 -9.56 12.86 -4.80
N ARG A 15 -9.29 13.85 -3.94
CA ARG A 15 -8.12 14.73 -4.05
C ARG A 15 -6.79 13.97 -3.92
N SER A 16 -6.76 12.93 -3.09
CA SER A 16 -5.55 12.12 -2.88
C SER A 16 -5.21 11.25 -4.10
N ARG A 17 -6.19 10.86 -4.91
CA ARG A 17 -6.01 10.00 -6.08
C ARG A 17 -5.30 10.76 -7.20
N VAL A 18 -4.21 10.21 -7.69
CA VAL A 18 -3.47 10.76 -8.84
C VAL A 18 -4.05 10.19 -10.12
N ALA A 19 -4.60 11.04 -10.99
CA ALA A 19 -5.13 10.60 -12.27
C ALA A 19 -3.99 10.17 -13.23
N PRO A 20 -4.25 9.25 -14.18
CA PRO A 20 -3.26 8.91 -15.20
C PRO A 20 -2.75 10.15 -15.94
N GLN A 21 -1.48 10.12 -16.35
CA GLN A 21 -0.83 11.20 -17.10
C GLN A 21 -0.76 12.55 -16.35
N THR A 22 -0.96 12.54 -15.03
CA THR A 22 -0.80 13.74 -14.20
C THR A 22 0.67 13.94 -13.84
N GLU A 23 1.21 15.11 -14.17
CA GLU A 23 2.49 15.57 -13.65
C GLU A 23 2.29 16.00 -12.18
N VAL A 24 2.99 15.33 -11.27
CA VAL A 24 2.83 15.47 -9.84
C VAL A 24 3.91 16.40 -9.33
N SER A 25 3.48 17.44 -8.62
CA SER A 25 4.33 18.24 -7.74
C SER A 25 3.86 17.99 -6.31
N LEU A 26 4.72 17.43 -5.46
CA LEU A 26 4.39 17.15 -4.07
C LEU A 26 4.09 18.43 -3.28
N HIS A 27 4.52 19.60 -3.76
CA HIS A 27 4.15 20.89 -3.19
C HIS A 27 2.64 21.18 -3.25
N ASP A 28 1.91 20.59 -4.21
CA ASP A 28 0.46 20.77 -4.36
C ASP A 28 -0.34 19.89 -3.37
N TYR A 29 0.32 18.94 -2.73
CA TYR A 29 -0.28 17.99 -1.80
C TYR A 29 0.10 18.36 -0.36
N SER A 30 -0.89 18.80 0.42
CA SER A 30 -0.71 19.06 1.84
C SER A 30 -0.25 17.79 2.57
N THR A 31 0.67 17.95 3.53
CA THR A 31 1.10 16.87 4.44
C THR A 31 0.18 16.73 5.66
N LYS A 32 -0.77 17.66 5.84
CA LYS A 32 -1.74 17.73 6.95
C LYS A 32 -3.18 17.76 6.44
N TYR A 33 -4.10 17.29 7.27
CA TYR A 33 -5.51 17.60 7.10
C TYR A 33 -5.72 19.11 7.32
N GLN A 34 -6.45 19.74 6.41
CA GLN A 34 -6.72 21.19 6.42
C GLN A 34 -8.17 21.53 6.80
N GLY A 35 -9.01 20.51 7.02
CA GLY A 35 -10.38 20.72 7.48
C GLY A 35 -10.49 20.89 8.98
N ASN A 36 -11.69 21.24 9.43
CA ASN A 36 -11.99 21.54 10.84
C ASN A 36 -13.06 20.62 11.45
N ASP A 37 -13.74 19.81 10.63
CA ASP A 37 -14.91 19.04 11.05
C ASP A 37 -14.51 17.72 11.74
N LEU A 38 -13.28 17.26 11.51
CA LEU A 38 -12.75 16.03 12.09
C LEU A 38 -11.62 16.30 13.06
N ASN A 39 -11.64 15.58 14.16
CA ASN A 39 -10.58 15.56 15.15
C ASN A 39 -10.18 14.11 15.44
N LYS A 40 -9.16 13.94 16.28
CA LYS A 40 -8.62 12.62 16.61
C LYS A 40 -9.69 11.65 17.17
N ASN A 41 -10.64 12.14 17.97
CA ASN A 41 -11.66 11.30 18.59
C ASN A 41 -12.73 10.89 17.57
N SER A 42 -13.25 11.82 16.77
CA SER A 42 -14.22 11.48 15.73
C SER A 42 -13.62 10.58 14.65
N ALA A 43 -12.35 10.81 14.28
CA ALA A 43 -11.64 9.92 13.38
C ALA A 43 -11.46 8.52 13.95
N GLN A 44 -11.25 8.38 15.26
CA GLN A 44 -11.13 7.06 15.87
C GLN A 44 -12.45 6.27 15.79
N LEU A 45 -13.60 6.93 15.98
CA LEU A 45 -14.91 6.28 15.83
C LEU A 45 -15.14 5.81 14.39
N LEU A 46 -14.89 6.67 13.41
CA LEU A 46 -15.01 6.31 11.98
C LEU A 46 -14.05 5.19 11.57
N LEU A 47 -12.88 5.12 12.20
CA LEU A 47 -11.93 4.04 11.97
C LEU A 47 -12.40 2.70 12.52
N GLU A 48 -13.11 2.68 13.64
CA GLU A 48 -13.70 1.44 14.16
C GLU A 48 -14.84 0.96 13.23
N GLU A 49 -15.70 1.85 12.75
CA GLU A 49 -16.71 1.51 11.74
C GLU A 49 -16.06 0.98 10.44
N GLY A 50 -14.95 1.59 10.02
CA GLY A 50 -14.20 1.16 8.84
C GLY A 50 -13.64 -0.25 8.97
N ARG A 51 -13.23 -0.65 10.17
CA ARG A 51 -12.72 -2.01 10.44
C ARG A 51 -13.77 -3.08 10.23
N GLU A 52 -15.00 -2.88 10.70
CA GLU A 52 -16.09 -3.86 10.51
C GLU A 52 -16.36 -4.09 9.03
N ILE A 53 -16.36 -3.02 8.24
CA ILE A 53 -16.57 -3.09 6.79
C ILE A 53 -15.42 -3.80 6.09
N LEU A 54 -14.17 -3.49 6.48
CA LEU A 54 -12.99 -4.18 5.96
C LEU A 54 -13.01 -5.68 6.29
N SER A 55 -13.48 -6.07 7.49
CA SER A 55 -13.67 -7.47 7.88
C SER A 55 -14.66 -8.18 6.96
N VAL A 56 -15.87 -7.62 6.81
CA VAL A 56 -16.92 -8.19 5.94
C VAL A 56 -16.45 -8.28 4.49
N PHE A 57 -15.71 -7.28 4.02
CA PHE A 57 -15.11 -7.33 2.69
C PHE A 57 -14.11 -8.47 2.56
N GLN A 58 -13.22 -8.64 3.54
CA GLN A 58 -12.20 -9.67 3.48
C GLN A 58 -12.82 -11.06 3.53
N ASP A 59 -13.91 -11.26 4.28
CA ASP A 59 -14.68 -12.50 4.26
C ASP A 59 -15.27 -12.79 2.87
N LYS A 60 -15.86 -11.77 2.22
CA LYS A 60 -16.39 -11.90 0.85
C LYS A 60 -15.30 -12.15 -0.18
N LEU A 61 -14.17 -11.44 -0.09
CA LEU A 61 -13.02 -11.63 -0.97
C LEU A 61 -12.52 -13.07 -0.87
N TYR A 62 -12.36 -13.56 0.36
CA TYR A 62 -11.92 -14.91 0.66
C TYR A 62 -12.90 -15.96 0.14
N ALA A 63 -14.20 -15.76 0.35
CA ALA A 63 -15.24 -16.67 -0.14
C ALA A 63 -15.36 -16.69 -1.67
N HIS A 64 -15.08 -15.56 -2.34
CA HIS A 64 -15.21 -15.44 -3.79
C HIS A 64 -14.02 -16.05 -4.55
N ASP A 65 -12.82 -16.08 -3.94
CA ASP A 65 -11.60 -16.78 -4.42
C ASP A 65 -11.21 -16.58 -5.90
N GLN A 66 -11.58 -15.44 -6.50
CA GLN A 66 -11.23 -15.09 -7.89
C GLN A 66 -10.33 -13.85 -7.98
N PHE A 67 -10.34 -13.04 -6.93
CA PHE A 67 -9.55 -11.82 -6.84
C PHE A 67 -8.56 -11.91 -5.70
N ASN A 68 -7.49 -11.13 -5.80
CA ASN A 68 -6.63 -10.83 -4.68
C ASN A 68 -6.43 -9.31 -4.62
N VAL A 69 -5.99 -8.80 -3.47
CA VAL A 69 -5.73 -7.37 -3.31
C VAL A 69 -4.27 -7.15 -2.95
N LEU A 70 -3.58 -6.30 -3.70
CA LEU A 70 -2.24 -5.82 -3.41
C LEU A 70 -2.27 -4.36 -2.95
N ILE A 71 -1.92 -4.13 -1.69
CA ILE A 71 -1.74 -2.80 -1.10
C ILE A 71 -0.24 -2.50 -1.04
N VAL A 72 0.19 -1.45 -1.75
CA VAL A 72 1.58 -0.98 -1.73
C VAL A 72 1.68 0.24 -0.83
N LEU A 73 2.56 0.20 0.17
CA LEU A 73 2.85 1.32 1.05
C LEU A 73 4.27 1.83 0.82
N GLN A 74 4.38 3.06 0.30
CA GLN A 74 5.64 3.75 0.13
C GLN A 74 5.69 5.04 0.94
N ALA A 75 6.86 5.38 1.46
CA ALA A 75 7.04 6.57 2.29
C ALA A 75 8.51 6.81 2.63
N MET A 76 8.85 8.08 2.91
CA MET A 76 10.06 8.43 3.65
C MET A 76 10.08 7.79 5.05
N ASP A 77 11.26 7.65 5.64
CA ASP A 77 11.38 7.13 7.00
C ASP A 77 10.65 8.00 8.02
N ALA A 78 10.16 7.37 9.08
CA ALA A 78 9.27 7.96 10.08
C ALA A 78 7.90 8.49 9.61
N ALA A 79 7.51 8.30 8.33
CA ALA A 79 6.18 8.67 7.83
C ALA A 79 5.02 7.89 8.47
N GLY A 80 5.27 6.68 8.98
CA GLY A 80 4.30 5.92 9.77
C GLY A 80 3.73 4.65 9.12
N LYS A 81 4.40 4.09 8.10
CA LYS A 81 4.02 2.84 7.41
C LYS A 81 3.59 1.72 8.37
N ASP A 82 4.44 1.33 9.33
CA ASP A 82 4.13 0.27 10.30
C ASP A 82 2.87 0.56 11.13
N GLY A 83 2.64 1.84 11.43
CA GLY A 83 1.48 2.28 12.19
C GLY A 83 0.19 2.28 11.36
N VAL A 84 0.28 2.37 10.04
CA VAL A 84 -0.83 2.19 9.09
C VAL A 84 -1.11 0.69 8.93
N ILE A 85 -0.08 -0.13 8.72
CA ILE A 85 -0.21 -1.59 8.59
C ILE A 85 -0.89 -2.19 9.82
N LYS A 86 -0.40 -1.87 11.02
CA LYS A 86 -1.00 -2.34 12.28
C LYS A 86 -2.48 -1.97 12.36
N HIS A 87 -2.86 -0.81 11.84
CA HIS A 87 -4.23 -0.35 11.88
C HIS A 87 -5.12 -1.05 10.84
N ILE A 88 -4.66 -1.19 9.60
CA ILE A 88 -5.37 -1.95 8.56
C ILE A 88 -5.60 -3.39 9.03
N MET A 89 -4.54 -4.07 9.48
CA MET A 89 -4.62 -5.48 9.89
C MET A 89 -5.52 -5.73 11.09
N SER A 90 -5.67 -4.76 12.00
CA SER A 90 -6.44 -4.97 13.22
C SER A 90 -7.95 -5.10 13.03
N GLY A 91 -8.47 -4.84 11.83
CA GLY A 91 -9.86 -5.12 11.45
C GLY A 91 -10.02 -6.30 10.50
N LEU A 92 -8.96 -7.07 10.24
CA LEU A 92 -8.96 -8.15 9.24
C LEU A 92 -8.64 -9.49 9.88
N ASN A 93 -9.16 -10.59 9.31
CA ASN A 93 -8.76 -11.93 9.72
C ASN A 93 -7.30 -12.18 9.28
N PRO A 94 -6.37 -12.49 10.21
CA PRO A 94 -4.97 -12.75 9.86
C PRO A 94 -4.77 -13.88 8.85
N ALA A 95 -5.71 -14.83 8.75
CA ALA A 95 -5.64 -15.91 7.77
C ALA A 95 -5.75 -15.43 6.31
N GLY A 96 -6.42 -14.30 6.07
CA GLY A 96 -6.62 -13.71 4.74
C GLY A 96 -5.67 -12.56 4.41
N VAL A 97 -4.65 -12.30 5.24
CA VAL A 97 -3.77 -11.13 5.08
C VAL A 97 -2.29 -11.51 5.21
N LYS A 98 -1.48 -11.11 4.23
CA LYS A 98 -0.02 -11.29 4.25
C LYS A 98 0.68 -9.94 4.22
N VAL A 99 1.74 -9.78 5.02
CA VAL A 99 2.59 -8.59 5.00
C VAL A 99 3.99 -8.97 4.55
N ALA A 100 4.43 -8.41 3.43
CA ALA A 100 5.80 -8.51 2.95
C ALA A 100 6.53 -7.19 3.22
N SER A 101 7.57 -7.22 4.04
CA SER A 101 8.41 -6.04 4.34
C SER A 101 9.73 -6.16 3.61
N PHE A 102 9.90 -5.33 2.59
CA PHE A 102 11.05 -5.38 1.69
C PHE A 102 12.20 -4.54 2.24
N LYS A 103 13.36 -5.17 2.45
CA LYS A 103 14.61 -4.51 2.88
C LYS A 103 15.62 -4.47 1.72
N THR A 104 16.86 -4.08 2.01
CA THR A 104 17.97 -4.22 1.06
C THR A 104 17.99 -5.63 0.46
N PRO A 105 18.11 -5.76 -0.88
CA PRO A 105 18.17 -7.06 -1.53
C PRO A 105 19.29 -7.95 -1.01
N THR A 106 19.03 -9.25 -0.91
CA THR A 106 20.05 -10.28 -0.66
C THR A 106 20.83 -10.60 -1.94
N SER A 107 21.95 -11.31 -1.84
CA SER A 107 22.71 -11.75 -3.01
C SER A 107 21.88 -12.61 -3.97
N THR A 108 21.01 -13.49 -3.45
CA THR A 108 20.09 -14.30 -4.26
C THR A 108 19.06 -13.43 -4.97
N GLU A 109 18.53 -12.40 -4.29
CA GLU A 109 17.56 -11.49 -4.90
C GLU A 109 18.21 -10.60 -5.98
N LEU A 110 19.49 -10.23 -5.81
CA LEU A 110 20.26 -9.47 -6.80
C LEU A 110 20.69 -10.29 -8.03
N ASP A 111 20.71 -11.62 -7.91
CA ASP A 111 21.00 -12.54 -9.03
C ASP A 111 19.77 -12.78 -9.93
N HIS A 112 18.62 -12.19 -9.57
CA HIS A 112 17.39 -12.19 -10.35
C HIS A 112 17.03 -10.77 -10.81
N ASP A 113 16.05 -10.65 -11.71
CA ASP A 113 15.48 -9.34 -12.01
C ASP A 113 14.78 -8.75 -10.77
N TYR A 114 14.72 -7.42 -10.69
CA TYR A 114 14.27 -6.75 -9.48
C TYR A 114 12.80 -6.99 -9.12
N PHE A 115 11.96 -7.57 -9.99
CA PHE A 115 10.58 -7.94 -9.66
C PHE A 115 10.49 -9.33 -9.03
N TRP A 116 11.44 -10.22 -9.26
CA TRP A 116 11.35 -11.64 -8.86
C TRP A 116 10.91 -11.82 -7.40
N ARG A 117 11.57 -11.12 -6.48
CA ARG A 117 11.26 -11.19 -5.04
C ARG A 117 9.88 -10.62 -4.70
N HIS A 118 9.38 -9.66 -5.47
CA HIS A 118 8.04 -9.09 -5.28
C HIS A 118 6.98 -10.02 -5.86
N TYR A 119 7.27 -10.66 -6.99
CA TYR A 119 6.40 -11.64 -7.61
C TYR A 119 6.15 -12.84 -6.69
N ILE A 120 7.21 -13.35 -6.05
CA ILE A 120 7.11 -14.45 -5.08
C ILE A 120 6.21 -14.09 -3.88
N ALA A 121 6.22 -12.82 -3.48
CA ALA A 121 5.49 -12.34 -2.31
C ALA A 121 4.03 -11.95 -2.61
N LEU A 122 3.56 -12.09 -3.85
CA LEU A 122 2.19 -11.72 -4.21
C LEU A 122 1.15 -12.54 -3.43
N PRO A 123 0.00 -11.93 -3.07
CA PRO A 123 -1.09 -12.63 -2.41
C PRO A 123 -1.73 -13.66 -3.34
N SER A 124 -2.21 -14.77 -2.77
CA SER A 124 -3.06 -15.70 -3.52
C SER A 124 -4.48 -15.13 -3.67
N ARG A 125 -5.31 -15.82 -4.45
CA ARG A 125 -6.75 -15.55 -4.48
C ARG A 125 -7.35 -15.58 -3.09
N GLY A 126 -8.35 -14.73 -2.85
CA GLY A 126 -8.98 -14.54 -1.55
C GLY A 126 -8.16 -13.76 -0.53
N GLU A 127 -6.88 -13.45 -0.81
CA GLU A 127 -5.98 -12.80 0.14
C GLU A 127 -5.74 -11.31 -0.15
N ILE A 128 -5.39 -10.59 0.91
CA ILE A 128 -4.86 -9.23 0.87
C ILE A 128 -3.36 -9.27 1.16
N GLY A 129 -2.54 -8.88 0.18
CA GLY A 129 -1.11 -8.67 0.32
C GLY A 129 -0.78 -7.21 0.62
N ILE A 130 -0.04 -6.94 1.68
CA ILE A 130 0.45 -5.61 2.04
C ILE A 130 1.96 -5.56 1.87
N PHE A 131 2.42 -4.75 0.92
CA PHE A 131 3.82 -4.49 0.66
C PHE A 131 4.27 -3.27 1.46
N ASN A 132 5.05 -3.49 2.52
CA ASN A 132 5.75 -2.43 3.27
C ASN A 132 7.09 -2.15 2.59
N ARG A 133 7.15 -1.04 1.84
CA ARG A 133 8.05 -0.89 0.69
C ARG A 133 7.71 -1.91 -0.41
N SER A 134 8.25 -1.76 -1.60
CA SER A 134 7.82 -2.56 -2.76
C SER A 134 8.84 -2.50 -3.91
N HIS A 135 8.46 -2.97 -5.10
CA HIS A 135 9.23 -2.86 -6.34
C HIS A 135 9.58 -1.41 -6.69
N TYR A 136 8.88 -0.43 -6.12
CA TYR A 136 9.18 0.99 -6.28
C TYR A 136 10.51 1.43 -5.64
N GLU A 137 11.08 0.69 -4.69
CA GLU A 137 12.43 1.00 -4.18
C GLU A 137 13.47 1.04 -5.32
N ASN A 138 13.23 0.26 -6.39
CA ASN A 138 14.06 0.21 -7.60
C ASN A 138 13.93 1.43 -8.53
N VAL A 139 13.10 2.41 -8.18
CA VAL A 139 13.03 3.73 -8.83
C VAL A 139 13.01 4.89 -7.83
N LEU A 140 13.31 4.59 -6.56
CA LEU A 140 13.37 5.54 -5.45
C LEU A 140 14.79 5.57 -4.89
N VAL A 141 15.12 4.69 -3.94
CA VAL A 141 16.46 4.66 -3.32
C VAL A 141 17.56 4.42 -4.35
N THR A 142 17.35 3.54 -5.33
CA THR A 142 18.33 3.30 -6.39
C THR A 142 18.45 4.45 -7.38
N LYS A 143 17.47 5.36 -7.41
CA LYS A 143 17.53 6.57 -8.23
C LYS A 143 18.27 7.70 -7.53
N VAL A 144 18.17 7.76 -6.21
CA VAL A 144 18.96 8.68 -5.36
C VAL A 144 20.41 8.22 -5.26
N HIS A 145 20.63 6.91 -5.17
CA HIS A 145 21.94 6.26 -5.08
C HIS A 145 22.13 5.29 -6.26
N PRO A 146 22.41 5.79 -7.47
CA PRO A 146 22.52 4.98 -8.69
C PRO A 146 23.65 3.94 -8.64
N GLU A 147 24.63 4.09 -7.76
CA GLU A 147 25.66 3.08 -7.51
C GLU A 147 25.11 1.73 -7.06
N TYR A 148 23.89 1.69 -6.49
CA TYR A 148 23.25 0.43 -6.13
C TYR A 148 22.87 -0.42 -7.34
N ILE A 149 22.58 0.21 -8.50
CA ILE A 149 22.27 -0.50 -9.74
C ILE A 149 23.46 -1.32 -10.22
N LEU A 150 24.69 -0.89 -9.95
CA LEU A 150 25.90 -1.62 -10.34
C LEU A 150 26.00 -2.99 -9.67
N ASN A 151 25.28 -3.21 -8.56
CA ASN A 151 25.20 -4.50 -7.88
C ASN A 151 24.10 -5.42 -8.43
N GLU A 152 23.25 -4.96 -9.35
CA GLU A 152 22.18 -5.75 -9.97
C GLU A 152 22.66 -6.58 -11.18
N ASN A 153 23.96 -6.57 -11.48
CA ASN A 153 24.60 -7.39 -12.52
C ASN A 153 23.91 -7.31 -13.91
N LEU A 154 23.44 -6.12 -14.28
CA LEU A 154 22.74 -5.90 -15.55
C LEU A 154 23.74 -5.86 -16.72
N PRO A 155 23.52 -6.62 -17.81
CA PRO A 155 24.52 -6.75 -18.88
C PRO A 155 24.83 -5.44 -19.61
N GLN A 156 23.88 -4.50 -19.61
CA GLN A 156 24.00 -3.19 -20.27
C GLN A 156 24.47 -2.06 -19.34
N ILE A 157 24.70 -2.31 -18.05
CA ILE A 157 25.13 -1.30 -17.09
C ILE A 157 26.49 -1.69 -16.52
N GLN A 158 27.55 -0.99 -16.94
CA GLN A 158 28.91 -1.22 -16.45
C GLN A 158 29.40 -0.06 -15.58
N THR A 159 28.88 1.15 -15.83
CA THR A 159 29.25 2.38 -15.16
C THR A 159 28.02 3.21 -14.82
N LEU A 160 28.19 4.25 -13.98
CA LEU A 160 27.10 5.17 -13.66
C LEU A 160 26.61 5.97 -14.88
N ASP A 161 27.47 6.18 -15.87
CA ASP A 161 27.13 6.92 -17.09
C ASP A 161 26.12 6.16 -17.97
N ASP A 162 26.00 4.84 -17.80
CA ASP A 162 25.02 4.00 -18.49
C ASP A 162 23.59 4.17 -17.92
N ILE A 163 23.45 4.80 -16.75
CA ILE A 163 22.18 4.99 -16.02
C ILE A 163 21.59 6.36 -16.35
N ASP A 164 21.04 6.48 -17.56
CA ASP A 164 20.50 7.73 -18.08
C ASP A 164 18.97 7.88 -17.86
N LYS A 165 18.38 8.93 -18.45
CA LYS A 165 16.92 9.15 -18.40
C LYS A 165 16.14 8.03 -19.09
N LYS A 166 16.71 7.40 -20.12
CA LYS A 166 16.07 6.31 -20.86
C LYS A 166 16.00 5.05 -20.00
N PHE A 167 17.03 4.76 -19.19
CA PHE A 167 17.02 3.68 -18.21
C PHE A 167 15.85 3.82 -17.22
N TRP A 168 15.69 5.01 -16.62
CA TRP A 168 14.59 5.24 -15.68
C TRP A 168 13.21 5.17 -16.34
N LYS A 169 13.08 5.74 -17.53
CA LYS A 169 11.83 5.63 -18.33
C LYS A 169 11.47 4.16 -18.56
N GLN A 170 12.46 3.33 -18.91
CA GLN A 170 12.26 1.90 -19.11
C GLN A 170 11.81 1.19 -17.81
N ARG A 171 12.36 1.55 -16.63
CA ARG A 171 11.88 1.00 -15.35
C ARG A 171 10.41 1.36 -15.07
N TYR A 172 9.99 2.60 -15.33
CA TYR A 172 8.59 2.97 -15.17
C TYR A 172 7.67 2.18 -16.11
N GLU A 173 8.07 2.01 -17.37
CA GLU A 173 7.33 1.18 -18.34
C GLU A 173 7.27 -0.29 -17.92
N GLN A 174 8.36 -0.83 -17.36
CA GLN A 174 8.40 -2.18 -16.79
C GLN A 174 7.44 -2.34 -15.61
N ILE A 175 7.42 -1.38 -14.68
CA ILE A 175 6.49 -1.36 -13.53
C ILE A 175 5.04 -1.34 -14.01
N ASN A 176 4.71 -0.47 -14.97
CA ASN A 176 3.37 -0.40 -15.55
C ASN A 176 2.95 -1.72 -16.20
N ARG A 177 3.86 -2.39 -16.93
CA ARG A 177 3.57 -3.71 -17.52
C ARG A 177 3.36 -4.79 -16.46
N PHE A 178 4.20 -4.81 -15.43
CA PHE A 178 4.07 -5.73 -14.30
C PHE A 178 2.70 -5.57 -13.61
N GLU A 179 2.34 -4.36 -13.22
CA GLU A 179 1.07 -4.08 -12.53
C GLU A 179 -0.14 -4.33 -13.43
N LYS A 180 -0.05 -3.98 -14.71
CA LYS A 180 -1.11 -4.28 -15.68
C LYS A 180 -1.34 -5.78 -15.84
N ASN A 181 -0.27 -6.57 -15.93
CA ASN A 181 -0.38 -8.03 -16.03
C ASN A 181 -1.06 -8.61 -14.79
N LEU A 182 -0.69 -8.17 -13.59
CA LEU A 182 -1.35 -8.59 -12.35
C LEU A 182 -2.84 -8.24 -12.34
N TYR A 183 -3.17 -7.01 -12.74
CA TYR A 183 -4.56 -6.54 -12.80
C TYR A 183 -5.43 -7.33 -13.78
N GLU A 184 -4.94 -7.58 -14.99
CA GLU A 184 -5.64 -8.39 -16.00
C GLU A 184 -5.85 -9.84 -15.52
N ASN A 185 -5.05 -10.28 -14.55
CA ASN A 185 -5.20 -11.55 -13.85
C ASN A 185 -5.81 -11.37 -12.47
N GLY A 186 -6.73 -10.42 -12.27
CA GLY A 186 -7.57 -10.32 -11.06
C GLY A 186 -6.87 -9.83 -9.78
N THR A 187 -5.73 -9.16 -9.89
CA THR A 187 -5.08 -8.46 -8.76
C THR A 187 -5.60 -7.02 -8.70
N ILE A 188 -6.23 -6.65 -7.60
CA ILE A 188 -6.63 -5.27 -7.33
C ILE A 188 -5.44 -4.55 -6.70
N ILE A 189 -4.95 -3.48 -7.33
CA ILE A 189 -3.72 -2.80 -6.88
C ILE A 189 -4.07 -1.41 -6.33
N LEU A 190 -3.71 -1.15 -5.07
CA LEU A 190 -3.87 0.15 -4.43
C LEU A 190 -2.52 0.62 -3.88
N LYS A 191 -2.02 1.77 -4.37
CA LYS A 191 -0.68 2.26 -4.01
C LYS A 191 -0.79 3.55 -3.21
N PHE A 192 -0.20 3.59 -2.03
CA PHE A 192 -0.26 4.72 -1.11
C PHE A 192 1.13 5.29 -0.85
N PHE A 193 1.31 6.56 -1.17
CA PHE A 193 2.47 7.35 -0.76
C PHE A 193 2.12 8.14 0.49
N LEU A 194 2.73 7.81 1.63
CA LEU A 194 2.54 8.53 2.88
C LEU A 194 3.40 9.80 2.88
N HIS A 195 2.78 10.91 2.48
CA HIS A 195 3.44 12.21 2.33
C HIS A 195 3.56 12.95 3.66
N ILE A 196 4.76 12.91 4.23
CA ILE A 196 5.14 13.58 5.48
C ILE A 196 5.99 14.82 5.17
N SER A 197 5.84 15.89 5.97
CA SER A 197 6.70 17.05 5.83
C SER A 197 8.09 16.80 6.40
N ARG A 198 9.09 17.49 5.83
CA ARG A 198 10.45 17.49 6.37
C ARG A 198 10.48 17.93 7.82
N LYS A 199 9.58 18.83 8.24
CA LYS A 199 9.45 19.29 9.63
C LYS A 199 8.97 18.16 10.55
N GLU A 200 7.83 17.54 10.25
CA GLU A 200 7.28 16.45 11.06
C GLU A 200 8.26 15.27 11.16
N GLN A 201 8.93 14.91 10.05
CA GLN A 201 9.93 13.84 10.08
C GLN A 201 11.04 14.13 11.11
N LYS A 202 11.51 15.38 11.21
CA LYS A 202 12.51 15.79 12.22
C LYS A 202 11.97 15.56 13.63
N GLU A 203 10.75 16.03 13.90
CA GLU A 203 10.11 15.91 15.21
C GLU A 203 9.97 14.43 15.61
N ARG A 204 9.56 13.56 14.68
CA ARG A 204 9.46 12.12 14.91
C ARG A 204 10.81 11.42 15.11
N PHE A 205 11.87 11.88 14.45
CA PHE A 205 13.21 11.34 14.70
C PHE A 205 13.71 11.72 16.09
N LEU A 206 13.55 12.99 16.49
CA LEU A 206 13.90 13.44 17.84
C LEU A 206 13.13 12.65 18.90
N GLU A 207 11.81 12.50 18.73
CA GLU A 207 10.97 11.69 19.64
C GLU A 207 11.48 10.24 19.77
N ARG A 208 11.93 9.62 18.67
CA ARG A 208 12.46 8.24 18.69
C ARG A 208 13.83 8.12 19.35
N ILE A 209 14.64 9.17 19.31
CA ILE A 209 15.96 9.23 19.96
C ILE A 209 15.79 9.41 21.47
N ASP A 210 14.84 10.26 21.87
CA ASP A 210 14.62 10.63 23.27
C ASP A 210 13.82 9.55 24.04
N ASP A 211 12.94 8.81 23.36
CA ASP A 211 12.13 7.74 23.96
C ASP A 211 12.84 6.38 23.86
N LYS A 212 13.43 5.92 24.97
CA LYS A 212 14.12 4.62 25.09
C LYS A 212 13.31 3.42 24.56
N LYS A 213 11.97 3.46 24.60
CA LYS A 213 11.11 2.37 24.08
C LYS A 213 11.05 2.35 22.54
N LYS A 214 11.51 3.39 21.88
CA LYS A 214 11.51 3.59 20.41
C LYS A 214 12.91 3.61 19.80
N ASN A 215 13.99 3.70 20.59
CA ASN A 215 15.37 3.72 20.06
C ASN A 215 15.67 2.57 19.08
N TRP A 216 15.13 1.38 19.32
CA TRP A 216 15.31 0.22 18.43
C TRP A 216 14.72 0.42 17.02
N LYS A 217 13.83 1.41 16.83
CA LYS A 217 13.22 1.78 15.54
C LYS A 217 13.98 2.90 14.82
N PHE A 218 15.10 3.37 15.37
CA PHE A 218 15.87 4.46 14.81
C PHE A 218 17.19 3.92 14.25
N SER A 219 17.51 4.29 13.02
CA SER A 219 18.82 4.06 12.43
C SER A 219 19.51 5.39 12.16
N ALA A 220 20.81 5.48 12.46
CA ALA A 220 21.61 6.65 12.07
C ALA A 220 21.65 6.83 10.53
N GLY A 221 21.44 5.75 9.76
CA GLY A 221 21.27 5.81 8.31
C GLY A 221 20.07 6.68 7.89
N ASP A 222 18.96 6.65 8.64
CA ASP A 222 17.75 7.43 8.31
C ASP A 222 18.03 8.94 8.28
N VAL A 223 18.98 9.41 9.09
CA VAL A 223 19.41 10.82 9.11
C VAL A 223 20.28 11.16 7.90
N LYS A 224 21.06 10.20 7.40
CA LYS A 224 21.82 10.37 6.16
C LYS A 224 20.88 10.45 4.96
N GLU A 225 19.90 9.56 4.86
CA GLU A 225 18.89 9.59 3.79
C GLU A 225 18.09 10.89 3.79
N ARG A 226 17.83 11.47 4.97
CA ARG A 226 17.19 12.78 5.10
C ARG A 226 17.98 13.94 4.47
N GLN A 227 19.29 13.81 4.25
CA GLN A 227 20.09 14.82 3.55
C GLN A 227 19.68 14.91 2.07
N PHE A 228 19.29 13.79 1.48
CA PHE A 228 18.82 13.65 0.10
C PHE A 228 17.31 13.91 -0.06
N TRP A 229 16.73 14.72 0.83
CA TRP A 229 15.29 14.94 0.87
C TRP A 229 14.72 15.38 -0.48
N ASN A 230 15.37 16.34 -1.14
CA ASN A 230 14.85 16.90 -2.39
C ASN A 230 14.94 15.89 -3.54
N GLU A 231 15.99 15.09 -3.56
CA GLU A 231 16.24 14.00 -4.50
C GLU A 231 15.18 12.91 -4.36
N TYR A 232 14.85 12.52 -3.13
CA TYR A 232 13.75 11.60 -2.86
C TYR A 232 12.39 12.18 -3.28
N GLN A 233 12.09 13.43 -2.94
CA GLN A 233 10.82 14.07 -3.35
C GLN A 233 10.67 14.04 -4.87
N LYS A 234 11.72 14.39 -5.61
CA LYS A 234 11.75 14.32 -7.06
C LYS A 234 11.58 12.90 -7.59
N ALA A 235 12.26 11.92 -6.97
CA ALA A 235 12.11 10.51 -7.36
C ALA A 235 10.66 10.01 -7.14
N TYR A 236 10.00 10.44 -6.06
CA TYR A 236 8.59 10.15 -5.81
C TYR A 236 7.67 10.81 -6.84
N GLU A 237 7.86 12.10 -7.14
CA GLU A 237 7.10 12.83 -8.17
C GLU A 237 7.16 12.10 -9.51
N GLU A 238 8.38 11.80 -9.98
CA GLU A 238 8.60 11.09 -11.25
C GLU A 238 7.98 9.69 -11.25
N ALA A 239 8.18 8.92 -10.17
CA ALA A 239 7.64 7.56 -10.07
C ALA A 239 6.11 7.55 -10.05
N ILE A 240 5.48 8.44 -9.29
CA ILE A 240 4.02 8.53 -9.17
C ILE A 240 3.43 9.00 -10.50
N SER A 241 3.97 10.06 -11.10
CA SER A 241 3.52 10.56 -12.41
C SER A 241 3.61 9.52 -13.52
N ALA A 242 4.71 8.77 -13.55
CA ALA A 242 4.93 7.78 -14.61
C ALA A 242 4.12 6.50 -14.41
N THR A 243 3.60 6.22 -13.20
CA THR A 243 3.02 4.92 -12.88
C THR A 243 1.63 4.95 -12.23
N SER A 244 1.00 6.11 -12.05
CA SER A 244 -0.41 6.14 -11.67
C SER A 244 -1.28 5.80 -12.88
N GLN A 245 -2.05 4.72 -12.79
CA GLN A 245 -2.93 4.24 -13.85
C GLN A 245 -4.33 4.00 -13.29
N GLU A 246 -5.36 3.89 -14.15
CA GLU A 246 -6.72 3.61 -13.67
C GLU A 246 -6.83 2.29 -12.92
N HIS A 247 -6.12 1.26 -13.42
CA HIS A 247 -6.07 -0.10 -12.88
C HIS A 247 -5.10 -0.28 -11.70
N ALA A 248 -4.17 0.67 -11.52
CA ALA A 248 -3.20 0.68 -10.43
C ALA A 248 -2.97 2.14 -10.00
N PRO A 249 -3.95 2.76 -9.29
CA PRO A 249 -3.86 4.16 -8.91
C PRO A 249 -2.86 4.39 -7.76
N TRP A 250 -2.20 5.54 -7.82
CA TRP A 250 -1.51 6.12 -6.68
C TRP A 250 -2.43 7.05 -5.88
N PHE A 251 -2.27 7.02 -4.55
CA PHE A 251 -2.89 7.94 -3.61
C PHE A 251 -1.81 8.62 -2.78
N ILE A 252 -1.81 9.96 -2.75
CA ILE A 252 -0.89 10.77 -1.94
C ILE A 252 -1.59 11.12 -0.63
N ILE A 253 -1.11 10.53 0.47
CA ILE A 253 -1.78 10.55 1.78
C ILE A 253 -1.09 11.55 2.72
N PRO A 254 -1.78 12.61 3.18
CA PRO A 254 -1.25 13.54 4.18
C PRO A 254 -0.91 12.79 5.48
N SER A 255 0.37 12.77 5.86
CA SER A 255 0.88 11.85 6.89
C SER A 255 1.51 12.53 8.11
N ASP A 256 1.41 13.86 8.24
CA ASP A 256 1.85 14.56 9.45
C ASP A 256 0.95 14.21 10.65
N GLN A 257 -0.36 14.08 10.43
CA GLN A 257 -1.32 13.63 11.43
C GLN A 257 -1.63 12.14 11.23
N LYS A 258 -1.04 11.28 12.08
CA LYS A 258 -1.19 9.82 11.97
C LYS A 258 -2.64 9.34 11.95
N TRP A 259 -3.53 9.99 12.70
CA TRP A 259 -4.95 9.62 12.76
C TRP A 259 -5.65 9.87 11.41
N TRP A 260 -5.32 10.98 10.75
CA TRP A 260 -5.91 11.35 9.47
C TRP A 260 -5.44 10.44 8.34
N GLY A 261 -4.14 10.21 8.22
CA GLY A 261 -3.61 9.32 7.20
C GLY A 261 -4.19 7.89 7.29
N ARG A 262 -4.41 7.39 8.51
CA ARG A 262 -5.11 6.10 8.73
C ARG A 262 -6.56 6.13 8.27
N LEU A 263 -7.30 7.17 8.67
CA LEU A 263 -8.71 7.34 8.27
C LEU A 263 -8.86 7.43 6.76
N LEU A 264 -8.01 8.22 6.11
CA LEU A 264 -8.05 8.42 4.68
C LEU A 264 -7.75 7.12 3.92
N ILE A 265 -6.71 6.39 4.33
CA ILE A 265 -6.37 5.08 3.71
C ILE A 265 -7.51 4.09 3.90
N ALA A 266 -8.05 3.94 5.11
CA ALA A 266 -9.16 3.03 5.37
C ALA A 266 -10.40 3.40 4.53
N SER A 267 -10.70 4.70 4.41
CA SER A 267 -11.82 5.20 3.60
C SER A 267 -11.62 4.91 2.11
N ILE A 268 -10.42 5.13 1.57
CA ILE A 268 -10.08 4.82 0.17
C ILE A 268 -10.24 3.33 -0.09
N ILE A 269 -9.67 2.48 0.77
CA ILE A 269 -9.76 1.03 0.62
C ILE A 269 -11.23 0.60 0.60
N SER A 270 -12.04 1.04 1.58
CA SER A 270 -13.47 0.74 1.61
C SER A 270 -14.21 1.24 0.38
N MET A 271 -13.89 2.43 -0.14
CA MET A 271 -14.52 2.99 -1.34
C MET A 271 -14.13 2.23 -2.61
N GLU A 272 -12.88 1.83 -2.78
CA GLU A 272 -12.45 1.05 -3.95
C GLU A 272 -13.05 -0.37 -3.89
N PHE A 273 -13.17 -0.94 -2.70
CA PHE A 273 -13.82 -2.24 -2.47
C PHE A 273 -15.33 -2.21 -2.69
N ASP A 274 -16.03 -1.16 -2.26
CA ASP A 274 -17.47 -0.99 -2.52
C ASP A 274 -17.77 -0.99 -4.04
N LYS A 275 -16.85 -0.48 -4.88
CA LYS A 275 -17.00 -0.48 -6.35
C LYS A 275 -16.92 -1.87 -6.99
N MET A 276 -16.29 -2.83 -6.32
CA MET A 276 -16.08 -4.18 -6.85
C MET A 276 -17.30 -5.08 -6.68
N ASN A 277 -18.23 -4.70 -5.80
CA ASN A 277 -19.51 -5.38 -5.57
C ASN A 277 -19.37 -6.89 -5.32
N PHE A 278 -18.39 -7.31 -4.51
CA PHE A 278 -18.28 -8.71 -4.10
C PHE A 278 -19.50 -9.15 -3.27
N SER A 279 -20.06 -10.29 -3.63
CA SER A 279 -21.09 -11.01 -2.89
C SER A 279 -20.54 -12.34 -2.38
N TYR A 280 -21.18 -12.88 -1.33
CA TYR A 280 -20.94 -14.28 -0.98
C TYR A 280 -21.39 -15.18 -2.13
N PRO A 281 -20.71 -16.31 -2.38
CA PRO A 281 -21.16 -17.27 -3.37
C PRO A 281 -22.54 -17.81 -2.98
N GLU A 282 -23.46 -17.85 -3.94
CA GLU A 282 -24.75 -18.49 -3.74
C GLU A 282 -24.58 -20.01 -3.76
N ALA A 283 -25.17 -20.70 -2.79
CA ALA A 283 -25.18 -22.15 -2.78
C ALA A 283 -26.08 -22.66 -3.91
N SER A 284 -25.57 -23.59 -4.71
CA SER A 284 -26.37 -24.32 -5.70
C SER A 284 -27.48 -25.14 -5.03
N GLU A 285 -28.52 -25.50 -5.78
CA GLU A 285 -29.60 -26.36 -5.28
C GLU A 285 -29.06 -27.68 -4.71
N GLU A 286 -28.05 -28.27 -5.36
CA GLU A 286 -27.38 -29.48 -4.88
C GLU A 286 -26.68 -29.27 -3.52
N GLN A 287 -25.94 -28.16 -3.37
CA GLN A 287 -25.30 -27.83 -2.08
C GLN A 287 -26.35 -27.57 -1.00
N LEU A 288 -27.46 -26.91 -1.32
CA LEU A 288 -28.54 -26.68 -0.37
C LEU A 288 -29.17 -28.01 0.09
N THR A 289 -29.37 -28.96 -0.83
CA THR A 289 -29.84 -30.31 -0.48
C THR A 289 -28.85 -31.02 0.44
N GLN A 290 -27.56 -31.03 0.09
CA GLN A 290 -26.49 -31.63 0.93
C GLN A 290 -26.44 -30.99 2.32
N LEU A 291 -26.62 -29.67 2.43
CA LEU A 291 -26.67 -28.98 3.71
C LEU A 291 -27.88 -29.40 4.56
N GLN A 292 -29.06 -29.60 3.95
CA GLN A 292 -30.23 -30.10 4.68
C GLN A 292 -30.06 -31.56 5.11
N GLU A 293 -29.50 -32.41 4.25
CA GLU A 293 -29.20 -33.81 4.57
C GLU A 293 -28.21 -33.92 5.73
N ALA A 294 -27.10 -33.18 5.68
CA ALA A 294 -26.11 -33.14 6.76
C ALA A 294 -26.72 -32.61 8.07
N LYS A 295 -27.58 -31.59 7.99
CA LYS A 295 -28.31 -31.07 9.16
C LYS A 295 -29.22 -32.15 9.75
N GLN A 296 -29.93 -32.92 8.93
CA GLN A 296 -30.81 -33.97 9.40
C GLN A 296 -30.02 -35.10 10.08
N GLN A 297 -28.90 -35.53 9.49
CA GLN A 297 -28.01 -36.53 10.10
C GLN A 297 -27.53 -36.12 11.49
N LEU A 298 -27.12 -34.87 11.67
CA LEU A 298 -26.68 -34.35 12.97
C LEU A 298 -27.81 -34.24 14.00
N LEU A 299 -29.06 -34.04 13.56
CA LEU A 299 -30.22 -34.02 14.45
C LEU A 299 -30.65 -35.43 14.89
N ASP A 300 -30.36 -36.43 14.06
CA ASP A 300 -30.70 -37.83 14.30
C ASP A 300 -29.63 -38.57 15.12
N GLU A 301 -28.50 -37.93 15.44
CA GLU A 301 -27.50 -38.46 16.38
C GLU A 301 -28.07 -38.49 17.81
N GLU A 302 -28.29 -39.69 18.36
CA GLU A 302 -28.56 -39.86 19.79
C GLU A 302 -27.26 -39.57 20.59
N ASN A 303 -27.33 -38.62 21.55
CA ASN A 303 -26.22 -38.20 22.41
C ASN A 303 -25.57 -39.35 23.21
#